data_AF-A0A6I5ZZK6-F1
#
_entry.id   AF-A0A6I5ZZK6-F1
#
_cell.length_a   1.000
_cell.length_b   1.000
_cell.length_c   1.000
_cell.angle_alpha   90.00
_cell.angle_beta   90.00
_cell.angle_gamma   90.00
#
_symmetry.space_group_name_H-M   'P 1'
#
loop_
_entity.id
_entity.type
_entity.pdbx_description
1 polymer ?
#
loop_
_entity_poly.entity_id
_entity_poly.type
_entity_poly.pdbx_seq_one_letter_code
_entity_poly.pdbx_strand_id
1 'polypeptide(L)'
;MTQELHRTDVTSDTDAPTHGAPRTPAPRASVTFCPDGPVLVRGDVELRDEDGMPVTKPRPTVALCRCGGSAIKPWCDGTHKVNGYRSLD
;
A
#
# COMPACT_ATOMS: atom_id res chain seq x y z
N MET A 1 74.07 -5.93 9.44
CA MET A 1 73.12 -5.04 8.76
C MET A 1 72.12 -5.94 8.04
N THR A 2 71.33 -6.73 8.78
CA THR A 2 70.04 -6.38 9.41
C THR A 2 68.97 -6.01 8.37
N GLN A 3 68.05 -6.97 8.17
CA GLN A 3 66.61 -6.92 7.85
C GLN A 3 66.00 -5.64 7.26
N GLU A 4 65.13 -5.81 6.26
CA GLU A 4 63.68 -5.46 6.24
C GLU A 4 63.18 -5.57 4.78
N LEU A 5 62.36 -6.55 4.40
CA LEU A 5 60.96 -6.82 4.73
C LEU A 5 59.94 -5.89 4.04
N HIS A 6 58.90 -6.56 3.50
CA HIS A 6 57.56 -6.09 3.16
C HIS A 6 57.33 -5.46 1.77
N ARG A 7 57.09 -6.33 0.78
CA ARG A 7 56.06 -6.07 -0.25
C ARG A 7 54.72 -5.95 0.46
N THR A 8 54.11 -4.77 0.45
CA THR A 8 52.70 -4.62 0.79
C THR A 8 51.89 -4.70 -0.50
N ASP A 9 51.40 -5.90 -0.80
CA ASP A 9 50.25 -6.06 -1.69
C ASP A 9 49.02 -5.53 -0.95
N VAL A 10 48.65 -4.28 -1.23
CA VAL A 10 47.36 -3.71 -0.82
C VAL A 10 46.29 -4.38 -1.68
N THR A 11 45.76 -5.50 -1.21
CA THR A 11 44.54 -6.06 -1.79
C THR A 11 43.38 -5.12 -1.47
N SER A 12 42.72 -4.66 -2.52
CA SER A 12 41.51 -3.86 -2.46
C SER A 12 40.39 -4.68 -1.81
N ASP A 13 40.03 -4.35 -0.56
CA ASP A 13 38.79 -4.86 0.02
C ASP A 13 37.62 -4.19 -0.70
N THR A 14 37.00 -4.98 -1.57
CA THR A 14 35.80 -4.65 -2.30
C THR A 14 34.63 -4.67 -1.32
N ASP A 15 33.95 -3.53 -1.16
CA ASP A 15 32.68 -3.42 -0.46
C ASP A 15 31.66 -4.34 -1.15
N ALA A 16 31.41 -5.51 -0.57
CA ALA A 16 30.51 -6.51 -1.12
C ALA A 16 29.07 -5.99 -1.01
N PRO A 17 28.25 -6.07 -2.09
CA PRO A 17 26.84 -5.76 -1.98
C PRO A 17 26.19 -6.83 -1.09
N THR A 18 25.81 -6.42 0.12
CA THR A 18 24.99 -7.25 1.02
C THR A 18 23.71 -7.59 0.27
N HIS A 19 23.57 -8.84 -0.16
CA HIS A 19 22.37 -9.35 -0.80
C HIS A 19 21.26 -9.33 0.24
N GLY A 20 20.51 -8.23 0.28
CA GLY A 20 19.34 -8.09 1.13
C GLY A 20 18.41 -9.27 0.92
N ALA A 21 18.02 -9.91 2.02
CA ALA A 21 17.07 -11.03 2.01
C ALA A 21 15.85 -10.71 1.13
N PRO A 22 15.26 -11.72 0.45
CA PRO A 22 14.09 -11.49 -0.39
C PRO A 22 12.98 -10.85 0.44
N ARG A 23 12.70 -9.57 0.14
CA ARG A 23 11.55 -8.87 0.71
C ARG A 23 10.31 -9.50 0.09
N THR A 24 9.46 -10.14 0.90
CA THR A 24 8.11 -10.51 0.48
C THR A 24 7.48 -9.27 -0.17
N PRO A 25 7.07 -9.33 -1.44
CA PRO A 25 6.49 -8.16 -2.09
C PRO A 25 5.26 -7.75 -1.29
N ALA A 26 5.18 -6.47 -0.93
CA ALA A 26 4.03 -5.92 -0.24
C ALA A 26 2.75 -6.26 -1.04
N PRO A 27 1.62 -6.52 -0.36
CA PRO A 27 0.37 -6.85 -1.03
C PRO A 27 0.04 -5.76 -2.05
N ARG A 28 -0.24 -6.17 -3.30
CA ARG A 28 -0.52 -5.23 -4.40
C ARG A 28 -1.73 -4.36 -4.05
N ALA A 29 -1.59 -3.06 -4.31
CA ALA A 29 -2.71 -2.14 -4.25
C ALA A 29 -3.80 -2.58 -5.25
N SER A 30 -5.06 -2.56 -4.83
CA SER A 30 -6.20 -2.86 -5.71
C SER A 30 -7.44 -2.07 -5.34
N VAL A 31 -8.21 -1.74 -6.37
CA VAL A 31 -9.53 -1.10 -6.27
C VAL A 31 -10.54 -2.01 -6.95
N THR A 32 -11.57 -2.43 -6.24
CA THR A 32 -12.60 -3.36 -6.74
C THR A 32 -13.97 -2.75 -6.58
N PHE A 33 -14.73 -2.67 -7.67
CA PHE A 33 -16.14 -2.30 -7.66
C PHE A 33 -16.98 -3.54 -7.35
N CYS A 34 -17.58 -3.62 -6.16
CA CYS A 34 -18.47 -4.73 -5.84
C CYS A 34 -19.83 -4.51 -6.50
N PRO A 35 -20.45 -5.52 -7.15
CA PRO A 35 -21.80 -5.39 -7.70
C PRO A 35 -22.78 -4.87 -6.65
N ASP A 36 -23.55 -3.84 -7.00
CA ASP A 36 -24.53 -3.17 -6.13
C ASP A 36 -23.98 -2.79 -4.75
N GLY A 37 -22.67 -2.57 -4.69
CA GLY A 37 -21.93 -2.50 -3.45
C GLY A 37 -20.88 -1.39 -3.42
N PRO A 38 -20.04 -1.40 -2.37
CA PRO A 38 -19.01 -0.41 -2.17
C PRO A 38 -17.84 -0.57 -3.16
N VAL A 39 -16.92 0.39 -3.12
CA VAL A 39 -15.59 0.24 -3.72
C VAL A 39 -14.63 -0.27 -2.66
N LEU A 40 -14.07 -1.47 -2.85
CA LEU A 40 -13.06 -2.03 -1.96
C LEU A 40 -11.67 -1.54 -2.38
N VAL A 41 -10.97 -0.88 -1.46
CA VAL A 41 -9.59 -0.44 -1.64
C VAL A 41 -8.72 -1.29 -0.72
N ARG A 42 -7.70 -1.94 -1.28
CA ARG A 42 -6.75 -2.79 -0.54
C ARG A 42 -5.32 -2.35 -0.78
N GLY A 43 -4.48 -2.51 0.25
CA GLY A 43 -3.05 -2.33 0.16
C GLY A 43 -2.62 -0.89 0.46
N ASP A 44 -1.40 -0.58 0.03
CA ASP A 44 -0.79 0.73 0.23
C ASP A 44 -1.34 1.74 -0.79
N VAL A 45 -2.47 2.33 -0.44
CA VAL A 45 -3.19 3.34 -1.24
C VAL A 45 -3.42 4.58 -0.39
N GLU A 46 -2.99 5.73 -0.87
CA GLU A 46 -3.35 7.02 -0.29
C GLU A 46 -4.75 7.42 -0.76
N LEU A 47 -5.62 7.78 0.17
CA LEU A 47 -6.92 8.39 -0.12
C LEU A 47 -6.81 9.89 0.12
N ARG A 48 -7.39 10.69 -0.78
CA ARG A 48 -7.45 12.15 -0.66
C ARG A 48 -8.88 12.62 -0.80
N ASP A 49 -9.23 13.71 -0.13
CA ASP A 49 -10.52 14.39 -0.29
C ASP A 49 -10.49 15.36 -1.49
N GLU A 50 -11.55 16.17 -1.63
CA GLU A 50 -11.70 17.13 -2.73
C GLU A 50 -10.67 18.27 -2.72
N ASP A 51 -10.16 18.61 -1.53
CA ASP A 51 -9.08 19.60 -1.35
C ASP A 51 -7.68 18.97 -1.54
N GLY A 52 -7.63 17.66 -1.82
CA GLY A 52 -6.40 16.90 -1.96
C GLY A 52 -5.77 16.50 -0.62
N MET A 53 -6.44 16.71 0.50
CA MET A 53 -5.94 16.40 1.84
C MET A 53 -6.03 14.90 2.14
N PRO A 54 -5.04 14.31 2.83
CA PRO A 54 -5.04 12.87 3.10
C PRO A 54 -6.19 12.44 4.01
N VAL A 55 -6.89 11.38 3.61
CA VAL A 55 -7.93 10.73 4.42
C VAL A 55 -7.34 9.55 5.18
N THR A 56 -7.39 9.63 6.52
CA THR A 56 -6.92 8.55 7.39
C THR A 56 -7.77 7.30 7.22
N LYS A 57 -7.14 6.21 6.75
CA LYS A 57 -7.78 4.89 6.67
C LYS A 57 -7.79 4.23 8.07
N PRO A 58 -8.92 3.67 8.52
CA PRO A 58 -8.97 2.92 9.78
C PRO A 58 -8.28 1.55 9.70
N ARG A 59 -8.02 1.04 8.48
CA ARG A 59 -7.42 -0.29 8.24
C ARG A 59 -6.78 -0.37 6.85
N PRO A 60 -5.89 -1.35 6.59
CA PRO A 60 -5.24 -1.53 5.29
C PRO A 60 -6.20 -1.83 4.12
N THR A 61 -7.38 -2.36 4.42
CA THR A 61 -8.46 -2.55 3.45
C THR A 61 -9.65 -1.74 3.90
N VAL A 62 -10.23 -0.92 3.04
CA VAL A 62 -11.41 -0.10 3.34
C VAL A 62 -12.49 -0.31 2.29
N ALA A 63 -13.73 0.02 2.65
CA ALA A 63 -14.87 0.00 1.75
C ALA A 63 -15.43 1.42 1.66
N LEU A 64 -15.35 2.02 0.47
CA LEU A 64 -15.88 3.36 0.21
C LEU A 64 -17.34 3.27 -0.21
N CYS A 65 -18.15 4.20 0.31
CA CYS A 65 -19.55 4.31 -0.06
C CYS A 65 -19.67 4.70 -1.53
N ARG A 66 -20.40 3.89 -2.29
CA ARG A 66 -20.79 4.20 -3.68
C ARG A 66 -22.28 4.53 -3.82
N CYS A 67 -23.09 4.10 -2.85
CA CYS A 67 -24.55 4.22 -2.91
C CYS A 67 -25.12 5.57 -2.45
N GLY A 68 -24.28 6.48 -1.94
CA GLY A 68 -24.72 7.78 -1.36
C GLY A 68 -25.44 7.70 -0.01
N GLY A 69 -25.94 6.52 0.39
CA GLY A 69 -26.80 6.35 1.57
C GLY A 69 -26.08 6.25 2.93
N SER A 70 -24.76 6.06 2.97
CA SER A 70 -24.08 5.83 4.25
C SER A 70 -24.16 7.04 5.20
N ALA A 71 -24.31 6.77 6.50
CA ALA A 71 -24.23 7.74 7.59
C ALA A 71 -22.79 8.06 8.01
N ILE A 72 -21.80 7.25 7.60
CA ILE A 72 -20.38 7.38 7.99
C ILE A 72 -19.47 7.63 6.78
N LYS A 73 -19.93 8.48 5.85
CA LYS A 73 -19.16 8.84 4.65
C LYS A 73 -17.75 9.30 5.03
N PRO A 74 -16.72 8.95 4.23
CA PRO A 74 -16.79 8.28 2.91
C PRO A 74 -16.92 6.75 3.00
N TRP A 75 -17.08 6.17 4.19
CA TRP A 75 -17.09 4.72 4.39
C TRP A 75 -18.43 4.08 4.10
N CYS A 76 -18.41 2.79 3.75
CA CYS A 76 -19.62 1.99 3.63
C CYS A 76 -20.01 1.36 4.98
N ASP A 77 -21.23 1.61 5.44
CA ASP A 77 -21.87 0.99 6.61
C ASP A 77 -22.85 -0.14 6.27
N GLY A 78 -23.01 -0.47 4.99
CA GLY A 78 -23.95 -1.49 4.53
C GLY A 78 -25.31 -0.95 4.08
N THR A 79 -25.55 0.36 4.13
CA THR A 79 -26.81 0.98 3.65
C THR A 79 -27.20 0.58 2.22
N HIS A 80 -26.22 0.30 1.35
CA HIS A 80 -26.43 -0.17 -0.03
C HIS A 80 -27.31 -1.44 -0.11
N LYS A 81 -27.31 -2.27 0.94
CA LYS A 81 -28.09 -3.51 0.99
C LYS A 81 -29.60 -3.27 1.17
N VAL A 82 -29.99 -2.10 1.68
CA VAL A 82 -31.37 -1.81 2.08
C VAL A 82 -31.97 -0.60 1.37
N ASN A 83 -31.14 0.27 0.76
CA ASN A 83 -31.61 1.48 0.07
C ASN A 83 -31.90 1.29 -1.43
N GLY A 84 -31.88 0.04 -1.92
CA GLY A 84 -32.17 -0.28 -3.31
C GLY A 84 -31.08 0.15 -4.31
N TYR A 85 -29.86 0.43 -3.84
CA TYR A 85 -28.75 0.80 -4.72
C TYR A 85 -28.47 -0.29 -5.75
N ARG A 86 -28.39 0.12 -7.01
CA ARG A 86 -27.94 -0.70 -8.13
C ARG A 86 -26.82 0.03 -8.82
N SER A 87 -25.71 -0.65 -9.07
CA SER A 87 -24.54 0.02 -9.62
C SER A 87 -24.64 0.34 -11.11
N LEU A 88 -25.61 -0.26 -11.79
CA LEU A 88 -25.76 -0.34 -13.25
C LEU A 88 -24.48 -0.89 -13.90
N ASP A 89 -24.69 -1.79 -14.85
CA ASP A 89 -23.64 -2.15 -15.82
C ASP A 89 -23.73 -1.18 -16.99
#